data_AF-A0A4Y9S0T0-F1
#
_entry.id   AF-A0A4Y9S0T0-F1
#
_cell.length_a   1.000
_cell.length_b   1.000
_cell.length_c   1.000
_cell.angle_alpha   90.00
_cell.angle_beta   90.00
_cell.angle_gamma   90.00
#
_symmetry.space_group_name_H-M   'P 1'
#
loop_
_entity.id
_entity.type
_entity.pdbx_description
1 polymer ?
#
loop_
_entity_poly.entity_id
_entity_poly.type
_entity_poly.pdbx_seq_one_letter_code
_entity_poly.pdbx_strand_id
1 'polypeptide(L)'
;MPGYDWFLNRDGPEAILAYGVANSDEVKLHLRCKAGSGALELTAASEKPGREIHLESGGDTERYPAASEPAGVHDGELLTALAKSKDPVFQRFRRLGWIASWSDDERHIYAAHPAAKAGIEQFFIVCG
;
A
#
# COMPACT_ATOMS: atom_id res chain seq x y z
N MET A 1 -4.44 -7.90 -11.81
CA MET A 1 -3.45 -8.11 -12.90
C MET A 1 -2.86 -9.50 -12.72
N PRO A 2 -2.63 -10.29 -13.79
CA PRO A 2 -2.00 -11.60 -13.66
C PRO A 2 -0.64 -11.49 -12.99
N GLY A 3 -0.36 -12.34 -11.99
CA GLY A 3 0.93 -12.36 -11.29
C GLY A 3 1.07 -11.38 -10.11
N TYR A 4 0.12 -10.47 -9.91
CA TYR A 4 0.15 -9.52 -8.80
C TYR A 4 -0.61 -10.02 -7.58
N ASP A 5 -0.04 -9.84 -6.40
CA ASP A 5 -0.70 -10.12 -5.13
C ASP A 5 -0.13 -9.28 -3.98
N TRP A 6 -0.72 -9.45 -2.79
CA TRP A 6 -0.22 -8.90 -1.55
C TRP A 6 0.75 -9.85 -0.85
N PHE A 7 1.92 -9.33 -0.47
CA PHE A 7 2.96 -10.07 0.22
C PHE A 7 3.29 -9.39 1.55
N LEU A 8 3.14 -10.15 2.64
CA LEU A 8 3.59 -9.74 3.96
C LEU A 8 5.03 -10.18 4.15
N ASN A 9 5.91 -9.23 4.48
CA ASN A 9 7.25 -9.49 4.97
C ASN A 9 7.39 -8.93 6.40
N ARG A 10 8.17 -9.62 7.24
CA ARG A 10 8.48 -9.20 8.60
C ARG A 10 9.98 -9.24 8.78
N ASP A 11 10.55 -8.10 9.15
CA ASP A 11 11.96 -7.98 9.46
C ASP A 11 12.12 -7.31 10.82
N GLY A 12 12.45 -8.11 11.84
CA GLY A 12 12.56 -7.66 13.22
C GLY A 12 11.32 -6.90 13.71
N PRO A 13 11.46 -5.62 14.13
CA PRO A 13 10.35 -4.81 14.62
C PRO A 13 9.49 -4.21 13.51
N GLU A 14 9.83 -4.42 12.24
CA GLU A 14 9.10 -3.85 11.12
C GLU A 14 8.24 -4.89 10.40
N ALA A 15 7.07 -4.43 9.95
CA ALA A 15 6.21 -5.17 9.06
C ALA A 15 6.03 -4.39 7.76
N ILE A 16 6.05 -5.13 6.67
CA ILE A 16 5.94 -4.64 5.30
C ILE A 16 4.83 -5.41 4.62
N LEU A 17 3.92 -4.70 3.97
CA LEU A 17 2.87 -5.27 3.13
C LEU A 17 2.95 -4.61 1.76
N ALA A 18 3.31 -5.38 0.74
CA ALA A 18 3.54 -4.88 -0.62
C ALA A 18 2.59 -5.54 -1.62
N TYR A 19 2.03 -4.74 -2.53
CA TYR A 19 1.33 -5.22 -3.72
C TYR A 19 2.24 -5.14 -4.92
N GLY A 20 2.54 -6.29 -5.51
CA GLY A 20 3.51 -6.38 -6.60
C GLY A 20 3.56 -7.77 -7.21
N VAL A 21 4.61 -8.04 -7.98
CA VAL A 21 4.88 -9.36 -8.56
C VAL A 21 5.90 -10.11 -7.69
N ALA A 22 5.64 -11.39 -7.42
CA ALA A 22 6.55 -12.21 -6.62
C ALA A 22 7.95 -12.30 -7.25
N ASN A 23 9.00 -12.09 -6.45
CA ASN A 23 10.41 -12.10 -6.89
C ASN A 23 10.74 -11.09 -8.00
N SER A 24 10.06 -9.95 -8.01
CA SER A 24 10.31 -8.82 -8.91
C SER A 24 10.38 -7.52 -8.12
N ASP A 25 11.06 -6.54 -8.71
CA ASP A 25 11.08 -5.13 -8.33
C ASP A 25 9.77 -4.39 -8.64
N GLU A 26 8.83 -5.01 -9.36
CA GLU A 26 7.55 -4.41 -9.69
C GLU A 26 6.59 -4.38 -8.48
N VAL A 27 6.61 -3.26 -7.76
CA VAL A 27 5.74 -2.95 -6.63
C VAL A 27 4.92 -1.71 -6.94
N LYS A 28 3.59 -1.77 -6.77
CA LYS A 28 2.69 -0.63 -7.01
C LYS A 28 2.35 0.14 -5.74
N LEU A 29 2.16 -0.58 -4.64
CA LEU A 29 1.83 0.01 -3.34
C LEU A 29 2.51 -0.78 -2.22
N HIS A 30 3.11 -0.06 -1.29
CA HIS A 30 3.83 -0.60 -0.16
C HIS A 30 3.36 0.12 1.11
N LEU A 31 3.09 -0.66 2.16
CA LEU A 31 2.74 -0.18 3.48
C LEU A 31 3.78 -0.72 4.45
N ARG A 32 4.40 0.17 5.21
CA ARG A 32 5.40 -0.18 6.22
C ARG A 32 5.00 0.37 7.58
N CYS A 33 5.28 -0.39 8.62
CA CYS A 33 5.06 0.06 9.99
C CYS A 33 6.10 -0.53 10.94
N LYS A 34 6.31 0.15 12.06
CA LYS A 34 6.93 -0.46 13.24
C LYS A 34 5.85 -1.10 14.10
N ALA A 35 6.13 -2.29 14.64
CA ALA A 35 5.20 -3.05 15.47
C ALA A 35 4.64 -2.20 16.62
N GLY A 36 3.31 -2.17 16.76
CA GLY A 36 2.58 -1.43 17.79
C GLY A 36 2.59 0.09 17.67
N SER A 37 3.16 0.67 16.60
CA SER A 37 3.23 2.13 16.45
C SER A 37 1.90 2.78 16.01
N GLY A 38 1.05 2.02 15.30
CA GLY A 38 -0.13 2.54 14.62
C GLY A 38 0.15 3.51 13.47
N ALA A 39 1.42 3.83 13.20
CA ALA A 39 1.85 4.70 12.10
C ALA A 39 2.19 3.87 10.86
N LEU A 40 1.72 4.31 9.71
CA LEU A 40 2.03 3.72 8.41
C LEU A 40 2.85 4.69 7.57
N GLU A 41 3.91 4.18 6.97
CA GLU A 41 4.57 4.79 5.83
C GLU A 41 4.00 4.13 4.57
N LEU A 42 3.53 4.96 3.64
CA LEU A 42 2.98 4.53 2.35
C LEU A 42 3.99 4.86 1.28
N THR A 43 4.27 3.92 0.39
CA THR A 43 5.04 4.16 -0.83
C THR A 43 4.24 3.68 -2.03
N ALA A 44 3.98 4.55 -3.00
CA ALA A 44 3.25 4.21 -4.22
C ALA A 44 4.10 4.53 -5.46
N ALA A 45 4.15 3.59 -6.40
CA ALA A 45 4.75 3.85 -7.70
C ALA A 45 3.79 4.68 -8.56
N SER A 46 4.32 5.71 -9.21
CA SER A 46 3.57 6.62 -10.07
C SER A 46 4.35 6.85 -11.37
N GLU A 47 3.65 7.05 -12.49
CA GLU A 47 4.30 7.42 -13.76
C GLU A 47 4.70 8.90 -13.80
N LYS A 48 4.08 9.73 -12.95
CA LYS A 48 4.28 11.19 -12.92
C LYS A 48 4.48 11.68 -11.49
N PRO A 49 5.11 12.86 -11.31
CA PRO A 49 5.21 13.47 -9.99
C PRO A 49 3.83 13.75 -9.40
N GLY A 50 3.69 13.47 -8.12
CA GLY A 50 2.43 13.60 -7.38
C GLY A 50 2.65 14.35 -6.07
N ARG A 51 1.56 14.93 -5.53
CA ARG A 51 1.59 15.62 -4.24
C ARG A 51 0.77 14.92 -3.16
N GLU A 52 0.08 13.86 -3.54
CA GLU A 52 -0.74 13.05 -2.66
C GLU A 52 -0.84 11.61 -3.15
N ILE A 53 -1.08 10.69 -2.21
CA ILE A 53 -1.53 9.33 -2.49
C ILE A 53 -3.02 9.29 -2.17
N HIS A 54 -3.83 9.01 -3.18
CA HIS A 54 -5.28 8.92 -3.06
C HIS A 54 -5.70 7.45 -3.04
N LEU A 55 -6.23 6.99 -1.91
CA LEU A 55 -6.60 5.59 -1.67
C LEU A 55 -8.11 5.43 -1.47
N GLU A 56 -8.65 4.33 -1.97
CA GLU A 56 -10.04 3.94 -1.78
C GLU A 56 -10.16 2.47 -1.39
N SER A 57 -11.02 2.15 -0.43
CA SER A 57 -11.44 0.78 -0.18
C SER A 57 -12.90 0.77 0.23
N GLY A 58 -13.71 -0.05 -0.42
CA GLY A 58 -15.08 -0.37 -0.03
C GLY A 58 -16.02 0.82 0.24
N GLY A 59 -15.81 1.96 -0.43
CA GLY A 59 -16.57 3.21 -0.27
C GLY A 59 -15.86 4.28 0.57
N ASP A 60 -14.85 3.90 1.37
CA ASP A 60 -14.02 4.84 2.12
C ASP A 60 -12.89 5.35 1.23
N THR A 61 -12.61 6.64 1.31
CA THR A 61 -11.62 7.33 0.47
C THR A 61 -10.79 8.26 1.33
N GLU A 62 -9.46 8.23 1.16
CA GLU A 62 -8.52 9.07 1.90
C GLU A 62 -7.45 9.63 0.97
N ARG A 63 -6.97 10.85 1.27
CA ARG A 63 -5.88 11.52 0.55
C ARG A 63 -4.75 11.86 1.51
N TYR A 64 -3.56 11.34 1.23
CA TYR A 64 -2.38 11.56 2.07
C TYR A 64 -1.40 12.47 1.34
N PRO A 65 -1.03 13.64 1.91
CA PRO A 65 0.04 14.46 1.35
C PRO A 65 1.32 13.66 1.20
N ALA A 66 1.93 13.71 0.02
CA ALA A 66 3.07 12.89 -0.35
C ALA A 66 4.24 13.72 -0.87
N ALA A 67 5.45 13.24 -0.59
CA ALA A 67 6.66 13.67 -1.27
C ALA A 67 6.86 12.79 -2.52
N SER A 68 7.34 13.39 -3.62
CA SER A 68 7.68 12.69 -4.87
C SER A 68 9.18 12.70 -5.06
N GLU A 69 9.74 11.54 -5.33
CA GLU A 69 11.15 11.37 -5.66
C GLU A 69 11.29 10.45 -6.88
N PRO A 70 12.26 10.69 -7.78
CA PRO A 70 12.50 9.79 -8.91
C PRO A 70 12.77 8.37 -8.43
N ALA A 71 12.16 7.37 -9.07
CA ALA A 71 12.27 5.96 -8.66
C ALA A 71 13.70 5.37 -8.81
N GLY A 72 14.61 6.11 -9.45
CA GLY A 72 16.04 5.82 -9.54
C GLY A 72 16.39 4.69 -10.51
N VAL A 73 15.82 3.50 -10.32
CA VAL A 73 16.13 2.27 -11.10
C VAL A 73 15.12 2.04 -12.23
N HIS A 74 13.93 2.64 -12.14
CA HIS A 74 12.86 2.54 -13.15
C HIS A 74 12.43 3.93 -13.62
N ASP A 75 11.81 3.99 -14.80
CA ASP A 75 11.07 5.18 -15.22
C ASP A 75 9.87 5.39 -14.30
N GLY A 76 9.69 6.62 -13.82
CA GLY A 76 8.59 7.02 -12.93
C GLY A 76 9.06 7.62 -11.60
N GLU A 77 8.11 7.76 -10.70
CA GLU A 77 8.23 8.46 -9.42
C GLU A 77 7.77 7.54 -8.27
N LEU A 78 8.36 7.75 -7.10
CA LEU A 78 7.95 7.15 -5.85
C LEU A 78 7.30 8.22 -4.99
N LEU A 79 6.01 8.04 -4.71
CA LEU A 79 5.28 8.87 -3.78
C LEU A 79 5.38 8.27 -2.39
N THR A 80 5.80 9.06 -1.41
CA THR A 80 5.90 8.63 -0.01
C THR A 80 5.03 9.51 0.89
N ALA A 81 4.18 8.89 1.70
CA ALA A 81 3.28 9.58 2.61
C ALA A 81 3.20 8.91 3.99
N LEU A 82 2.69 9.64 4.97
CA LEU A 82 2.40 9.12 6.31
C LEU A 82 0.90 8.98 6.53
N ALA A 83 0.51 7.90 7.18
CA ALA A 83 -0.88 7.59 7.52
C ALA A 83 -0.97 6.86 8.86
N LYS A 84 -2.19 6.48 9.28
CA LYS A 84 -2.42 5.68 10.49
C LYS A 84 -3.08 4.35 10.13
N SER A 85 -2.68 3.28 10.81
CA SER A 85 -3.27 1.95 10.61
C SER A 85 -4.79 1.94 10.81
N LYS A 86 -5.30 2.87 11.63
CA LYS A 86 -6.71 3.01 12.00
C LYS A 86 -7.50 3.93 11.08
N ASP A 87 -6.90 4.53 10.05
CA ASP A 87 -7.67 5.35 9.10
C ASP A 87 -8.72 4.46 8.39
N PRO A 88 -9.94 4.98 8.12
CA PRO A 88 -11.07 4.19 7.64
C PRO A 88 -10.75 3.32 6.42
N VAL A 89 -10.02 3.87 5.44
CA VAL A 89 -9.62 3.15 4.22
C VAL A 89 -8.84 1.87 4.52
N PHE A 90 -7.97 1.88 5.53
CA PHE A 90 -7.15 0.72 5.89
C PHE A 90 -7.93 -0.31 6.70
N GLN A 91 -8.86 0.14 7.55
CA GLN A 91 -9.78 -0.77 8.25
C GLN A 91 -10.73 -1.47 7.27
N ARG A 92 -11.15 -0.76 6.21
CA ARG A 92 -11.95 -1.33 5.13
C ARG A 92 -11.14 -2.28 4.27
N PHE A 93 -9.91 -1.92 3.93
CA PHE A 93 -8.96 -2.78 3.21
C PHE A 93 -8.70 -4.09 3.97
N ARG A 94 -8.37 -4.01 5.27
CA ARG A 94 -8.17 -5.17 6.14
C ARG A 94 -9.31 -6.18 6.06
N ARG A 95 -10.56 -5.69 6.12
CA ARG A 95 -11.77 -6.53 6.08
C ARG A 95 -12.06 -7.10 4.69
N LEU A 96 -11.88 -6.30 3.64
CA LEU A 96 -12.30 -6.67 2.28
C LEU A 96 -11.21 -7.41 1.48
N GLY A 97 -9.94 -7.19 1.83
CA GLY A 97 -8.78 -7.71 1.09
C GLY A 97 -8.54 -6.99 -0.24
N TRP A 98 -9.03 -5.77 -0.42
CA TRP A 98 -8.70 -4.94 -1.57
C TRP A 98 -8.66 -3.45 -1.21
N ILE A 99 -7.79 -2.72 -1.88
CA ILE A 99 -7.67 -1.27 -1.87
C ILE A 99 -7.38 -0.82 -3.30
N ALA A 100 -7.71 0.42 -3.63
CA ALA A 100 -7.39 1.01 -4.91
C ALA A 100 -6.59 2.28 -4.70
N SER A 101 -5.66 2.56 -5.61
CA SER A 101 -5.08 3.88 -5.76
C SER A 101 -5.76 4.59 -6.92
N TRP A 102 -5.81 5.91 -6.83
CA TRP A 102 -6.22 6.78 -7.91
C TRP A 102 -5.02 7.52 -8.46
N SER A 103 -4.88 7.54 -9.77
CA SER A 103 -3.90 8.35 -10.50
C SER A 103 -4.62 9.09 -11.61
N ASP A 104 -4.58 10.42 -11.58
CA ASP A 104 -5.44 11.26 -12.42
C ASP A 104 -6.93 10.84 -12.26
N ASP A 105 -7.56 10.34 -13.32
CA ASP A 105 -8.94 9.82 -13.32
C ASP A 105 -8.99 8.28 -13.41
N GLU A 106 -7.85 7.60 -13.36
CA GLU A 106 -7.76 6.15 -13.41
C GLU A 106 -7.74 5.54 -12.01
N ARG A 107 -8.53 4.48 -11.85
CA ARG A 107 -8.63 3.71 -10.61
C ARG A 107 -7.92 2.38 -10.76
N HIS A 108 -6.83 2.19 -10.03
CA HIS A 108 -6.05 0.96 -10.03
C HIS A 108 -6.41 0.11 -8.81
N ILE A 109 -7.08 -1.02 -9.02
CA ILE A 109 -7.56 -1.89 -7.95
C ILE A 109 -6.52 -2.97 -7.62
N TYR A 110 -6.15 -3.07 -6.35
CA TYR A 110 -5.19 -4.01 -5.79
C TYR A 110 -5.90 -5.05 -4.92
N ALA A 111 -6.55 -6.01 -5.58
CA ALA A 111 -7.27 -7.09 -4.90
C ALA A 111 -6.34 -8.25 -4.53
N ALA A 112 -6.47 -8.74 -3.29
CA ALA A 112 -5.75 -9.90 -2.80
C ALA A 112 -6.36 -11.20 -3.32
N HIS A 113 -5.49 -12.15 -3.67
CA HIS A 113 -5.95 -13.54 -3.80
C HIS A 113 -6.34 -14.09 -2.42
N PRO A 114 -7.19 -15.14 -2.37
CA PRO A 114 -7.64 -15.71 -1.10
C PRO A 114 -6.52 -16.06 -0.12
N ALA A 115 -5.37 -16.54 -0.61
CA ALA A 115 -4.22 -16.91 0.22
C ALA A 115 -3.54 -15.69 0.89
N ALA A 116 -3.52 -14.54 0.24
CA ALA A 116 -2.85 -13.34 0.73
C ALA A 116 -3.66 -12.58 1.80
N LYS A 117 -4.97 -12.83 1.92
CA LYS A 117 -5.85 -12.15 2.90
C LYS A 117 -5.38 -12.32 4.34
N ALA A 118 -4.84 -13.49 4.69
CA ALA A 118 -4.30 -13.73 6.03
C ALA A 118 -3.07 -12.85 6.32
N GLY A 119 -2.25 -12.56 5.30
CA GLY A 119 -1.10 -11.65 5.42
C GLY A 119 -1.52 -10.21 5.66
N ILE A 120 -2.58 -9.75 4.98
CA ILE A 120 -3.15 -8.40 5.21
C ILE A 120 -3.64 -8.26 6.65
N GLU A 121 -4.41 -9.23 7.14
CA GLU A 121 -4.91 -9.23 8.52
C GLU A 121 -3.73 -9.20 9.52
N GLN A 122 -2.73 -10.05 9.30
CA GLN A 122 -1.57 -10.16 10.17
C GLN A 122 -0.72 -8.89 10.18
N PHE A 123 -0.60 -8.18 9.06
CA PHE A 123 0.06 -6.87 8.99
C PHE A 123 -0.58 -5.88 9.95
N PHE A 124 -1.91 -5.70 9.86
CA PHE A 124 -2.61 -4.74 10.71
C PHE A 124 -2.61 -5.12 12.19
N ILE A 125 -2.59 -6.42 12.52
CA ILE A 125 -2.38 -6.89 13.90
C ILE A 125 -1.00 -6.47 14.42
N VAL A 126 0.04 -6.56 13.61
CA VAL A 126 1.41 -6.18 14.02
C VAL A 126 1.53 -4.67 14.17
N CYS A 127 0.93 -3.89 13.27
CA CYS A 127 1.05 -2.43 13.31
C CYS A 127 0.33 -1.77 14.50
N GLY A 128 -0.74 -2.38 15.03
CA GLY A 128 -1.43 -1.94 16.27
C GLY A 128 -2.80 -1.28 16.09
#